data_AF-A0A432HUV5-F1
#
_entry.id   AF-A0A432HUV5-F1
#
_cell.length_a   1.000
_cell.length_b   1.000
_cell.length_c   1.000
_cell.angle_alpha   90.00
_cell.angle_beta   90.00
_cell.angle_gamma   90.00
#
_symmetry.space_group_name_H-M   'P 1'
#
loop_
_entity.id
_entity.type
_entity.pdbx_description
1 polymer ?
#
loop_
_entity_poly.entity_id
_entity_poly.type
_entity_poly.pdbx_seq_one_letter_code
_entity_poly.pdbx_strand_id
1 'polypeptide(L)'
;VMKRPPSSIGSPTRGMPSRATAPAARPGWRNWLTIVTERGASDLLLVAGLPPSIRVDGTISSLPEGPLDGPEIEDAVLPVPRGTFTTSC
;
A
#
# COMPACT_ATOMS: atom_id res chain seq x y z
N VAL A 1 -32.54 15.81 -51.50
CA VAL A 1 -32.02 14.47 -51.17
C VAL A 1 -30.88 14.62 -50.18
N MET A 2 -31.10 14.17 -48.94
CA MET A 2 -30.10 14.09 -47.88
C MET A 2 -29.10 12.97 -48.20
N LYS A 3 -27.82 13.18 -47.91
CA LYS A 3 -26.89 12.09 -47.53
C LYS A 3 -25.68 12.68 -46.78
N ARG A 4 -25.66 12.51 -45.46
CA ARG A 4 -24.46 12.67 -44.62
C ARG A 4 -23.60 11.41 -44.73
N PRO A 5 -22.27 11.49 -44.82
CA PRO A 5 -21.39 10.34 -44.58
C PRO A 5 -20.98 10.24 -43.10
N PRO A 6 -20.59 9.05 -42.62
CA PRO A 6 -20.65 8.67 -41.21
C PRO A 6 -19.46 9.15 -40.37
N SER A 7 -19.75 9.50 -39.12
CA SER A 7 -18.79 9.73 -38.04
C SER A 7 -18.03 8.44 -37.72
N SER A 8 -16.72 8.40 -37.98
CA SER A 8 -15.84 7.36 -37.43
C SER A 8 -15.43 7.80 -36.02
N ILE A 9 -16.13 7.26 -35.02
CA ILE A 9 -15.70 7.33 -33.63
C ILE A 9 -14.58 6.29 -33.50
N GLY A 10 -13.33 6.74 -33.49
CA GLY A 10 -12.20 5.91 -33.11
C GLY A 10 -12.40 5.45 -31.68
N SER A 11 -12.53 4.14 -31.49
CA SER A 11 -12.57 3.51 -30.17
C SER A 11 -11.30 3.88 -29.39
N PRO A 12 -11.38 4.35 -28.13
CA PRO A 12 -10.19 4.41 -27.31
C PRO A 12 -9.76 2.97 -27.04
N THR A 13 -8.61 2.57 -27.60
CA THR A 13 -7.89 1.37 -27.19
C THR A 13 -7.68 1.45 -25.68
N ARG A 14 -8.48 0.67 -24.96
CA ARG A 14 -8.33 0.38 -23.54
C ARG A 14 -6.90 -0.09 -23.33
N GLY A 15 -6.06 0.79 -22.79
CA GLY A 15 -4.69 0.46 -22.41
C GLY A 15 -4.73 -0.79 -21.54
N MET A 16 -4.07 -1.85 -21.98
CA MET A 16 -3.85 -3.00 -21.13
C MET A 16 -3.05 -2.55 -19.92
N PRO A 17 -3.42 -2.92 -18.68
CA PRO A 17 -2.52 -2.76 -17.57
C PRO A 17 -1.27 -3.60 -17.88
N SER A 18 -0.16 -2.91 -18.07
CA SER A 18 1.16 -3.53 -18.14
C SER A 18 1.27 -4.46 -16.94
N ARG A 19 1.57 -5.74 -17.17
CA ARG A 19 1.70 -6.74 -16.10
C ARG A 19 2.78 -6.21 -15.15
N ALA A 20 2.34 -5.62 -14.04
CA ALA A 20 3.22 -5.20 -12.97
C ALA A 20 4.06 -6.42 -12.63
N THR A 21 5.38 -6.31 -12.81
CA THR A 21 6.33 -7.23 -12.23
C THR A 21 5.91 -7.42 -10.78
N ALA A 22 5.53 -8.65 -10.41
CA ALA A 22 5.15 -8.97 -9.05
C ALA A 22 6.28 -8.44 -8.14
N PRO A 23 5.99 -7.52 -7.20
CA PRO A 23 7.04 -6.96 -6.37
C PRO A 23 7.77 -8.11 -5.67
N ALA A 24 9.10 -8.01 -5.59
CA ALA A 24 9.89 -8.87 -4.73
C ALA A 24 9.21 -8.96 -3.35
N ALA A 25 9.17 -10.16 -2.76
CA ALA A 25 8.48 -10.43 -1.51
C ALA A 25 8.75 -9.31 -0.50
N ARG A 26 7.75 -8.44 -0.30
CA ARG A 26 7.88 -7.26 0.54
C ARG A 26 7.91 -7.73 1.99
N PRO A 27 8.68 -7.08 2.86
CA PRO A 27 8.67 -7.43 4.27
C PRO A 27 7.24 -7.27 4.81
N GLY A 28 6.67 -8.34 5.38
CA GLY A 28 5.34 -8.26 5.99
C GLY A 28 5.34 -7.37 7.24
N TRP A 29 4.15 -7.03 7.74
CA TRP A 29 3.91 -6.15 8.90
C TRP A 29 4.81 -6.41 10.12
N ARG A 30 5.17 -7.67 10.37
CA ARG A 30 6.05 -8.08 11.48
C ARG A 30 7.43 -7.43 11.38
N ASN A 31 8.00 -7.35 10.17
CA ASN A 31 9.30 -6.74 9.96
C ASN A 31 9.26 -5.23 10.22
N TRP A 32 8.20 -4.55 9.76
CA TRP A 32 8.01 -3.13 10.05
C TRP A 32 7.84 -2.86 11.54
N LEU A 33 7.09 -3.71 12.25
CA LEU A 33 6.98 -3.60 13.70
C LEU A 33 8.30 -3.87 14.43
N THR A 34 9.12 -4.82 13.95
CA THR A 34 10.49 -4.99 14.47
C THR A 34 11.27 -3.68 14.32
N ILE A 35 11.23 -3.06 13.15
CA ILE A 35 11.90 -1.77 12.91
C ILE A 35 11.36 -0.67 13.85
N VAL A 36 10.05 -0.62 14.08
CA VAL A 36 9.43 0.32 15.03
C VAL A 36 10.02 0.13 16.43
N THR A 37 10.10 -1.12 16.91
CA THR A 37 10.66 -1.41 18.23
C THR A 37 12.15 -1.12 18.33
N GLU A 38 12.94 -1.49 17.32
CA GLU A 38 14.40 -1.28 17.29
C GLU A 38 14.77 0.20 17.23
N ARG A 39 13.95 1.01 16.56
CA ARG A 39 14.17 2.46 16.42
C ARG A 39 13.52 3.30 17.51
N GLY A 40 12.82 2.68 18.46
CA GLY A 40 12.06 3.40 19.48
C GLY A 40 10.93 4.27 18.90
N ALA A 41 10.38 3.88 17.76
CA ALA A 41 9.26 4.60 17.15
C ALA A 41 7.96 4.34 17.92
N SER A 42 7.08 5.33 17.96
CA SER A 42 5.77 5.23 18.60
C SER A 42 4.70 4.66 17.66
N ASP A 43 4.84 4.86 16.35
CA ASP A 43 3.80 4.48 15.38
C ASP A 43 4.39 3.93 14.09
N LEU A 44 3.65 3.02 13.48
CA LEU A 44 3.78 2.58 12.09
C LEU A 44 2.64 3.18 11.26
N LEU A 45 2.95 3.84 10.14
CA LEU A 45 2.01 4.46 9.24
C LEU A 45 2.03 3.74 7.90
N LEU A 46 0.87 3.20 7.51
CA LEU A 46 0.64 2.53 6.23
C LEU A 46 -0.44 3.30 5.47
N VAL A 47 -0.04 4.03 4.43
CA VAL A 47 -0.92 4.92 3.66
C VAL A 47 -0.76 4.64 2.18
N ALA A 48 -1.87 4.43 1.48
CA ALA A 48 -1.84 4.13 0.05
C ALA A 48 -1.21 5.28 -0.75
N GLY A 49 -0.33 4.95 -1.68
CA GLY A 49 0.44 5.90 -2.48
C GLY A 49 1.70 6.44 -1.79
N LEU A 50 1.98 6.05 -0.55
CA LEU A 50 3.18 6.44 0.19
C LEU A 50 3.98 5.21 0.65
N PRO A 51 5.30 5.36 0.84
CA PRO A 51 6.10 4.35 1.52
C PRO A 51 5.60 4.12 2.96
N PRO A 52 5.82 2.92 3.52
CA PRO A 52 5.68 2.70 4.96
C PRO A 52 6.51 3.74 5.70
N SER A 53 5.96 4.29 6.78
CA SER A 53 6.64 5.33 7.55
C SER A 53 6.54 5.05 9.04
N ILE A 54 7.50 5.53 9.81
CA ILE A 54 7.51 5.42 11.27
C ILE A 54 7.57 6.81 11.88
N ARG A 55 7.01 6.96 13.09
CA ARG A 55 7.13 8.20 13.87
C ARG A 55 8.07 7.99 15.05
N VAL A 56 9.17 8.75 15.10
CA VAL A 56 10.15 8.75 16.19
C VAL A 56 10.23 10.17 16.74
N ASP A 57 10.01 10.33 18.05
CA ASP A 57 10.05 11.64 18.73
C ASP A 57 9.23 12.74 18.01
N GLY A 58 8.06 12.36 17.49
CA GLY A 58 7.17 13.27 16.75
C GLY A 58 7.54 13.49 15.28
N THR A 59 8.69 13.00 14.81
CA THR A 59 9.13 13.13 13.41
C THR A 59 8.75 11.89 12.62
N ILE A 60 8.11 12.09 11.46
CA ILE A 60 7.74 11.01 10.54
C ILE A 60 8.88 10.80 9.53
N SER A 61 9.36 9.57 9.43
CA SER A 61 10.37 9.16 8.44
C SER A 61 9.88 7.96 7.64
N SER A 62 10.04 8.03 6.32
CA SER A 62 9.76 6.91 5.43
C SER A 62 10.81 5.81 5.56
N LEU A 63 10.36 4.56 5.44
CA LEU A 63 11.19 3.37 5.29
C LEU A 63 11.62 3.23 3.81
N PRO A 64 12.65 2.42 3.50
CA PRO A 64 13.23 2.37 2.17
C PRO A 64 12.38 1.63 1.12
N GLU A 65 11.17 1.17 1.46
CA GLU A 65 10.28 0.55 0.48
C GLU A 65 9.62 1.58 -0.47
N GLY A 66 9.05 1.07 -1.56
CA GLY A 66 8.23 1.88 -2.45
C GLY A 66 6.83 2.17 -1.88
N PRO A 67 6.04 3.00 -2.57
CA PRO A 67 4.64 3.21 -2.24
C PRO A 67 3.85 1.91 -2.10
N LEU A 68 3.02 1.86 -1.06
CA LEU A 68 2.06 0.78 -0.86
C LEU A 68 0.75 1.08 -1.60
N ASP A 69 0.09 0.05 -2.13
CA ASP A 69 -1.30 0.15 -2.55
C ASP A 69 -2.28 -0.35 -1.47
N GLY A 70 -3.59 -0.18 -1.71
CA GLY A 70 -4.63 -0.57 -0.76
C GLY A 70 -4.64 -2.08 -0.46
N PRO A 71 -4.68 -2.96 -1.48
CA PRO A 71 -4.62 -4.41 -1.27
C PRO A 71 -3.36 -4.88 -0.52
N GLU A 72 -2.20 -4.29 -0.79
CA GLU A 72 -0.96 -4.60 -0.06
C GLU A 72 -1.04 -4.22 1.42
N ILE A 73 -1.65 -3.07 1.73
CA ILE A 73 -1.90 -2.67 3.12
C ILE A 73 -2.87 -3.65 3.78
N GLU A 74 -3.95 -4.02 3.10
CA GLU A 74 -4.95 -4.96 3.60
C GLU A 74 -4.33 -6.34 3.89
N ASP A 75 -3.57 -6.90 2.96
CA ASP A 75 -2.86 -8.17 3.15
C ASP A 75 -1.84 -8.11 4.29
N ALA A 76 -1.18 -6.96 4.46
CA ALA A 76 -0.26 -6.75 5.58
C ALA A 76 -0.97 -6.70 6.94
N VAL A 77 -2.20 -6.19 7.05
CA VAL A 77 -2.88 -5.99 8.35
C VAL A 77 -3.93 -7.03 8.71
N LEU A 78 -4.59 -7.67 7.73
CA LEU A 78 -5.62 -8.67 8.00
C LEU A 78 -5.15 -9.99 8.65
N PRO A 79 -3.88 -10.44 8.58
CA PRO A 79 -3.44 -11.59 9.36
C PRO A 79 -3.22 -11.25 10.84
N VAL A 80 -3.48 -10.02 11.30
CA VAL A 80 -3.44 -9.67 12.73
C VAL A 80 -4.55 -10.45 13.43
N PRO A 81 -4.22 -11.46 14.28
CA PRO A 81 -5.22 -12.12 15.09
C PRO A 81 -5.88 -11.04 15.93
N ARG A 82 -7.21 -11.02 16.00
CA ARG A 82 -7.93 -10.23 16.99
C ARG A 82 -7.60 -10.79 18.37
N GLY A 83 -6.44 -10.39 18.90
CA GLY A 83 -5.96 -10.82 20.20
C GLY A 83 -6.88 -10.26 21.27
N THR A 84 -7.49 -11.16 22.04
CA THR A 84 -8.05 -10.83 23.34
C THR A 84 -6.91 -10.33 24.22
N PHE A 85 -6.77 -9.02 24.34
CA PHE A 85 -5.85 -8.42 25.31
C PHE A 85 -6.32 -8.83 26.71
N THR A 86 -5.70 -9.86 27.29
CA THR A 86 -5.79 -10.11 28.73
C THR A 86 -4.81 -9.14 29.38
N THR A 87 -5.28 -7.94 29.72
CA THR A 87 -4.57 -7.10 30.67
C THR A 87 -4.63 -7.82 32.01
N SER A 88 -3.54 -8.51 32.38
CA SER A 88 -3.36 -8.86 33.78
C SER A 88 -3.04 -7.55 34.51
N CYS A 89 -3.95 -7.17 35.41
CA CYS A 89 -3.74 -6.10 36.38
C CYS A 89 -2.52 -6.39 37.27
#